data_AF-A0A7S1BY45-F1
#
_entry.id   AF-A0A7S1BY45-F1
#
_cell.length_a   1.000
_cell.length_b   1.000
_cell.length_c   1.000
_cell.angle_alpha   90.00
_cell.angle_beta   90.00
_cell.angle_gamma   90.00
#
_symmetry.space_group_name_H-M   'P 1'
#
loop_
_entity.id
_entity.type
_entity.pdbx_description
1 polymer ?
#
loop_
_entity_poly.entity_id
_entity_poly.type
_entity_poly.pdbx_seq_one_letter_code
_entity_poly.pdbx_strand_id
1 'polypeptide(L)'
;MTGSELLLCEREDLKEIGITQPGTLAKVMSAINKLKKTSLDNVTFVDQNPYCFGKMIDHLRLLSICDLDENFPPFPKICKHRVKCFKQTIDYYFPGDGISS
;
A
#
# COMPACT_ATOMS: atom_id res chain seq x y z
N MET A 1 -0.80 14.04 16.59
CA MET A 1 -0.50 14.24 15.16
C MET A 1 -0.35 12.89 14.49
N THR A 2 -1.31 12.53 13.64
CA THR A 2 -1.30 11.32 12.80
C THR A 2 -0.60 11.59 11.47
N GLY A 3 -0.32 10.54 10.68
CA GLY A 3 0.29 10.69 9.35
C GLY A 3 -0.57 11.50 8.39
N SER A 4 -1.89 11.35 8.45
CA SER A 4 -2.83 12.12 7.63
C SER A 4 -2.87 13.60 8.03
N GLU A 5 -2.80 13.89 9.33
CA GLU A 5 -2.72 15.27 9.85
C GLU A 5 -1.42 15.95 9.42
N LEU A 6 -0.29 15.23 9.42
CA LEU A 6 1.01 15.74 8.94
C LEU A 6 0.96 16.16 7.45
N LEU A 7 0.20 15.44 6.63
CA LEU A 7 0.01 15.81 5.23
C LEU A 7 -0.88 17.06 5.10
N LEU A 8 -1.65 17.47 6.10
CA LEU A 8 -2.42 18.70 6.03
C LEU A 8 -1.64 19.91 6.55
N CYS A 9 -0.54 19.71 7.27
CA CYS A 9 0.26 20.78 7.83
C CYS A 9 0.74 21.77 6.76
N GLU A 10 0.45 23.04 7.03
CA GLU A 10 0.99 24.19 6.34
C GLU A 10 2.19 24.75 7.10
N ARG A 11 2.85 25.74 6.49
CA ARG A 11 4.08 26.32 7.04
C ARG A 11 3.85 26.93 8.42
N GLU A 12 2.66 27.48 8.65
CA GLU A 12 2.26 28.15 9.89
C GLU A 12 2.06 27.13 11.01
N ASP A 13 1.39 26.01 10.74
CA ASP A 13 1.25 24.89 11.69
C ASP A 13 2.61 24.38 12.16
N LEU A 14 3.58 24.28 11.24
CA LEU A 14 4.95 23.86 11.57
C LEU A 14 5.68 24.87 12.47
N LYS A 15 5.37 26.17 12.37
CA LYS A 15 5.90 27.19 13.28
C LYS A 15 5.25 27.08 14.66
N GLU A 16 3.95 26.80 14.71
CA GLU A 16 3.20 26.64 15.97
C GLU A 16 3.69 25.45 16.80
N ILE A 17 4.12 24.37 16.14
CA ILE A 17 4.77 23.23 16.82
C ILE A 17 6.25 23.47 17.16
N GLY A 18 6.78 24.67 16.91
CA GLY A 18 8.11 25.09 17.33
C GLY A 18 9.21 25.02 16.27
N ILE A 19 8.91 24.73 15.00
CA ILE A 19 9.90 24.72 13.92
C ILE A 19 10.08 26.15 13.38
N THR A 20 10.94 26.91 14.05
CA THR A 20 11.16 28.34 13.75
C THR A 20 12.38 28.59 12.87
N GLN A 21 13.36 27.68 12.85
CA GLN A 21 14.55 27.84 12.02
C GLN A 21 14.18 27.74 10.52
N PRO A 22 14.43 28.78 9.70
CA PRO A 22 13.94 28.82 8.32
C PRO A 22 14.42 27.65 7.44
N GLY A 23 15.68 27.23 7.61
CA GLY A 23 16.25 26.11 6.87
C GLY A 23 15.59 24.76 7.21
N THR A 24 15.29 24.55 8.49
CA THR A 24 14.62 23.34 8.96
C THR A 24 13.15 23.33 8.53
N LEU A 25 12.47 24.47 8.64
CA LEU A 25 11.11 24.65 8.16
C LEU A 25 10.99 24.35 6.66
N ALA A 26 11.92 24.86 5.84
CA ALA A 26 11.96 24.59 4.41
C ALA A 26 12.18 23.11 4.08
N LYS A 27 13.06 22.42 4.83
CA LYS A 27 13.31 20.98 4.66
C LYS A 27 12.08 20.15 4.99
N VAL A 28 11.41 20.43 6.10
CA VAL A 28 10.20 19.72 6.52
C VAL A 28 9.07 19.93 5.52
N MET A 29 8.82 21.17 5.08
CA MET A 29 7.83 21.45 4.04
C MET A 29 8.13 20.74 2.73
N SER A 30 9.40 20.68 2.31
CA SER A 30 9.82 19.96 1.11
C SER A 30 9.54 18.47 1.24
N ALA A 31 9.85 17.87 2.39
CA ALA A 31 9.59 16.45 2.67
C ALA A 31 8.09 16.12 2.65
N ILE A 32 7.25 16.93 3.30
CA ILE A 32 5.78 16.78 3.30
C ILE A 32 5.24 16.87 1.87
N ASN A 33 5.69 17.84 1.08
CA ASN A 33 5.27 17.98 -0.31
C ASN A 33 5.70 16.80 -1.18
N LYS A 34 6.89 16.24 -0.96
CA LYS A 34 7.35 15.04 -1.64
C LYS A 34 6.48 13.83 -1.26
N LEU A 35 6.16 13.67 0.02
CA LEU A 35 5.24 12.63 0.52
C LEU A 35 3.85 12.75 -0.11
N LYS A 36 3.28 13.96 -0.19
CA LYS A 36 2.00 14.22 -0.90
C LYS A 36 2.05 13.73 -2.34
N LYS A 37 3.10 14.13 -3.08
CA LYS A 37 3.26 13.74 -4.49
C LYS A 37 3.41 12.22 -4.65
N THR A 38 4.28 11.60 -3.85
CA THR A 38 4.44 10.14 -3.87
C THR A 38 3.15 9.42 -3.48
N SER A 39 2.34 9.96 -2.58
CA SER A 39 1.04 9.36 -2.23
C SER A 39 0.03 9.42 -3.38
N LEU A 40 0.04 10.47 -4.20
CA LEU A 40 -0.81 10.58 -5.38
C LEU A 40 -0.27 9.74 -6.56
N ASP A 41 1.04 9.75 -6.77
CA ASP A 41 1.70 9.01 -7.86
C ASP A 41 1.69 7.49 -7.63
N ASN A 42 1.59 7.04 -6.37
CA ASN A 42 1.45 5.64 -5.99
C ASN A 42 -0.02 5.18 -5.86
N VAL A 43 -1.00 5.96 -6.33
CA VAL A 43 -2.36 5.44 -6.50
C VAL A 43 -2.33 4.49 -7.69
N THR A 44 -1.87 3.27 -7.44
CA THR A 44 -2.06 2.16 -8.35
C THR A 44 -3.55 1.96 -8.46
N PHE A 45 -4.15 2.42 -9.56
CA PHE A 45 -5.48 2.00 -9.97
C PHE A 45 -5.41 0.50 -10.25
N VAL A 46 -5.49 -0.29 -9.19
CA VAL A 46 -5.85 -1.68 -9.30
C VAL A 46 -7.31 -1.66 -9.66
N ASP A 47 -7.59 -1.86 -10.95
CA ASP A 47 -8.93 -2.21 -11.40
C ASP A 47 -9.40 -3.34 -10.48
N GLN A 48 -10.34 -3.02 -9.58
CA GLN A 48 -10.85 -3.94 -8.57
C GLN A 48 -11.71 -4.97 -9.30
N ASN A 49 -11.04 -5.89 -9.98
CA ASN A 49 -11.67 -6.91 -10.75
C ASN A 49 -12.29 -7.91 -9.76
N PRO A 50 -13.63 -8.00 -9.66
CA PRO A 50 -14.27 -8.82 -8.64
C PRO A 50 -13.88 -10.30 -8.75
N TYR A 51 -13.58 -10.76 -9.98
CA TYR A 51 -13.10 -12.11 -10.22
C TYR A 51 -11.70 -12.35 -9.62
N CYS A 52 -10.75 -11.44 -9.85
CA CYS A 52 -9.39 -11.57 -9.31
C CYS A 52 -9.39 -11.50 -7.78
N PHE A 53 -10.16 -10.56 -7.22
CA PHE A 53 -10.30 -10.41 -5.77
C PHE A 53 -10.97 -11.64 -5.15
N GLY A 54 -12.05 -12.15 -5.75
CA GLY A 54 -12.71 -13.38 -5.32
C GLY A 54 -11.76 -14.58 -5.29
N LYS A 55 -10.96 -14.78 -6.35
CA LYS A 55 -9.96 -15.86 -6.41
C LYS A 55 -8.91 -15.77 -5.31
N MET A 56 -8.48 -14.57 -4.95
CA MET A 56 -7.54 -14.34 -3.85
C MET A 56 -8.19 -14.71 -2.51
N ILE A 57 -9.39 -14.19 -2.23
CA ILE A 57 -10.11 -14.47 -0.97
C ILE A 57 -10.45 -15.95 -0.83
N ASP A 58 -10.88 -16.61 -1.90
CA ASP A 58 -11.19 -18.05 -1.88
C ASP A 58 -9.96 -18.88 -1.51
N HIS A 59 -8.78 -18.52 -2.05
CA HIS A 59 -7.54 -19.22 -1.71
C HIS A 59 -7.14 -19.01 -0.25
N LEU A 60 -7.25 -17.77 0.26
CA LEU A 60 -6.98 -17.48 1.68
C LEU A 60 -7.95 -18.19 2.63
N ARG A 61 -9.23 -18.30 2.25
CA ARG A 61 -10.22 -19.08 3.00
C ARG A 61 -9.84 -20.56 3.05
N LEU A 62 -9.44 -21.14 1.92
CA LEU A 62 -8.97 -22.52 1.88
C LEU A 62 -7.74 -22.71 2.77
N LEU A 63 -6.77 -21.80 2.72
CA LEU A 63 -5.58 -21.83 3.58
C LEU A 63 -5.94 -21.78 5.06
N SER A 64 -6.95 -21.00 5.45
CA SER A 64 -7.37 -20.89 6.86
C SER A 64 -8.02 -22.17 7.43
N ILE A 65 -8.47 -23.08 6.56
CA ILE A 65 -9.15 -24.33 6.94
C ILE A 65 -8.18 -25.52 6.88
N CYS A 66 -7.09 -25.40 6.13
CA CYS A 66 -6.07 -26.43 6.03
C CYS A 66 -5.16 -26.41 7.27
N ASP A 67 -4.98 -27.56 7.92
CA ASP A 67 -3.97 -27.73 8.95
C ASP A 67 -2.57 -27.55 8.34
N LEU A 68 -1.74 -26.78 9.05
CA LEU A 68 -0.47 -26.20 8.57
C LEU A 68 0.55 -27.21 8.04
N ASP A 69 0.42 -28.51 8.34
CA ASP A 69 1.53 -29.43 8.18
C ASP A 69 1.56 -30.26 6.89
N GLU A 70 0.47 -30.53 6.16
CA GLU A 70 0.60 -31.44 4.99
C GLU A 70 -0.30 -31.18 3.77
N ASN A 71 -1.33 -30.31 3.84
CA ASN A 71 -2.29 -30.17 2.74
C ASN A 71 -2.53 -28.71 2.34
N PHE A 72 -1.53 -28.08 1.73
CA PHE A 72 -1.74 -26.77 1.11
C PHE A 72 -2.75 -26.89 -0.04
N PRO A 73 -3.78 -26.01 -0.10
CA PRO A 73 -4.71 -25.99 -1.20
C PRO A 73 -3.96 -25.64 -2.50
N PRO A 74 -4.38 -26.21 -3.65
CA PRO A 74 -3.76 -25.88 -4.92
C PRO A 74 -3.88 -24.38 -5.20
N PHE A 75 -2.88 -23.82 -5.89
CA PHE A 75 -2.91 -22.43 -6.33
C PHE A 75 -4.19 -22.14 -7.13
N PRO A 76 -4.76 -20.92 -6.99
CA PRO A 76 -5.97 -20.56 -7.68
C PRO A 76 -5.75 -20.61 -9.20
N LYS A 77 -6.62 -21.34 -9.91
CA LYS A 77 -6.62 -21.37 -11.37
C LYS A 77 -7.20 -20.06 -11.91
N ILE A 78 -6.35 -19.26 -12.56
CA ILE A 78 -6.71 -17.96 -13.14
C ILE A 78 -6.81 -18.09 -14.66
N CYS A 79 -7.81 -17.45 -15.28
CA CYS A 79 -7.91 -17.38 -16.75
C CYS A 79 -6.66 -16.69 -17.32
N LYS A 80 -6.10 -17.23 -18.42
CA LYS A 80 -4.84 -16.71 -19.03
C LYS A 80 -4.83 -15.19 -19.24
N HIS A 81 -5.95 -14.61 -19.69
CA HIS A 81 -6.08 -13.18 -19.94
C HIS A 81 -6.21 -12.31 -18.66
N ARG A 82 -6.38 -12.92 -17.48
CA ARG A 82 -6.52 -12.23 -16.17
C ARG A 82 -5.30 -12.38 -15.26
N VAL A 83 -4.29 -13.15 -15.65
CA VAL A 83 -3.09 -13.40 -14.83
C VAL A 83 -2.39 -12.09 -14.45
N LYS A 84 -2.27 -11.15 -15.39
CA LYS A 84 -1.66 -9.83 -15.12
C LYS A 84 -2.44 -9.04 -14.06
N CYS A 85 -3.77 -8.94 -14.22
CA CYS A 85 -4.63 -8.27 -13.26
C CYS A 85 -4.60 -8.93 -11.88
N PHE A 86 -4.57 -10.28 -11.84
CA PHE A 86 -4.46 -11.03 -10.60
C PHE A 86 -3.14 -10.72 -9.88
N LYS A 87 -2.01 -10.70 -10.59
CA LYS A 87 -0.71 -10.33 -10.01
C LYS A 87 -0.72 -8.92 -9.43
N GLN A 88 -1.23 -7.93 -10.17
CA GLN A 88 -1.36 -6.56 -9.68
C GLN A 88 -2.24 -6.46 -8.43
N THR A 89 -3.29 -7.29 -8.35
CA THR A 89 -4.15 -7.37 -7.15
C THR A 89 -3.36 -7.89 -5.95
N ILE A 90 -2.61 -8.99 -6.13
CA ILE A 90 -1.77 -9.56 -5.06
C ILE A 90 -0.70 -8.57 -4.62
N ASP A 91 0.05 -7.98 -5.55
CA ASP A 91 1.13 -7.03 -5.24
C ASP A 91 0.61 -5.79 -4.49
N TYR A 92 -0.65 -5.40 -4.71
CA TYR A 92 -1.27 -4.27 -4.01
C TYR A 92 -1.70 -4.60 -2.59
N TYR A 93 -2.35 -5.75 -2.36
CA TYR A 93 -2.84 -6.14 -1.04
C TYR A 93 -1.77 -6.82 -0.17
N PHE A 94 -0.78 -7.45 -0.81
CA PHE A 94 0.33 -8.17 -0.18
C PHE A 94 1.66 -7.74 -0.83
N PRO A 95 2.10 -6.49 -0.65
CA PRO A 95 3.32 -5.95 -1.30
C PRO A 95 4.64 -6.63 -0.85
N GLY A 96 4.57 -7.58 0.09
CA GLY A 96 5.73 -8.18 0.75
C GLY A 96 6.45 -7.17 1.66
N ASP A 97 7.27 -7.68 2.59
CA ASP A 97 8.20 -6.84 3.36
C ASP A 97 9.35 -6.42 2.46
N GLY A 98 9.08 -5.49 1.54
CA GLY A 98 10.06 -5.01 0.58
C GLY A 98 11.09 -4.06 1.20
N ILE A 99 11.99 -4.55 2.07
CA ILE A 99 13.37 -4.05 2.27
C ILE A 99 14.24 -5.17 2.86
N SER A 100 15.11 -5.79 2.05
CA SER A 100 16.47 -6.25 2.42
C SER A 100 17.11 -7.01 1.25
N SER A 101 17.83 -6.30 0.37
CA SER A 101 19.11 -6.69 -0.27
C SER A 101 19.49 -5.65 -1.32
#